data_AF-A0A2T3ITK1-F1
#
_entry.id   AF-A0A2T3ITK1-F1
#
_cell.length_a   1.000
_cell.length_b   1.000
_cell.length_c   1.000
_cell.angle_alpha   90.00
_cell.angle_beta   90.00
_cell.angle_gamma   90.00
#
_symmetry.space_group_name_H-M   'P 1'
#
loop_
_entity.id
_entity.type
_entity.pdbx_description
1 polymer ?
#
loop_
_entity_poly.entity_id
_entity_poly.type
_entity_poly.pdbx_seq_one_letter_code
_entity_poly.pdbx_strand_id
1 'polypeptide(L)'
;MKFISIGLTAIAAIAISGCAIESEKSDFICLNADVPGETGFRTVGLFESRGTTTVGYLNDALNVVRHSECSAASVTTEGSKETFAWFTFGNAIENEDGLHSQEFYVNSSQSEALLVTRLEREGIRAIEDGPLNRVSYAEWPFEQNGIVVQVEDQHDLNTYFEGRALVGDTRKLKRFDDNLAQYTCTYIDESGVLAIDNGCVNENAFDVQFLGLTVNLDSYVTEFKGLRRSYETDKEELWDEIARFR
;
A
#
# COMPACT_ATOMS: atom_id res chain seq x y z
N MET A 1 29.51 69.12 4.48
CA MET A 1 29.20 68.85 5.91
C MET A 1 27.86 68.13 5.98
N LYS A 2 27.87 66.92 6.58
CA LYS A 2 26.73 66.10 7.07
C LYS A 2 25.75 65.58 6.00
N PHE A 3 25.90 64.35 5.49
CA PHE A 3 25.49 63.04 6.07
C PHE A 3 24.11 63.07 6.73
N ILE A 4 23.17 62.27 6.19
CA ILE A 4 22.50 61.16 6.88
C ILE A 4 21.98 60.20 5.81
N SER A 5 22.57 59.01 5.80
CA SER A 5 22.11 57.81 5.12
C SER A 5 20.94 57.25 5.92
N ILE A 6 19.76 57.10 5.31
CA ILE A 6 18.66 56.35 5.90
C ILE A 6 18.81 54.91 5.42
N GLY A 7 19.36 54.09 6.32
CA GLY A 7 19.51 52.65 6.13
C GLY A 7 18.15 52.01 5.95
N LEU A 8 17.94 51.40 4.78
CA LEU A 8 16.82 50.53 4.50
C LEU A 8 17.15 49.15 5.08
N THR A 9 16.93 48.98 6.38
CA THR A 9 17.01 47.67 7.05
C THR A 9 15.72 46.92 6.77
N ALA A 10 15.63 46.26 5.62
CA ALA A 10 14.55 45.34 5.31
C ALA A 10 14.91 43.95 5.85
N ILE A 11 14.06 43.50 6.77
CA ILE A 11 14.07 42.27 7.54
C ILE A 11 14.21 41.05 6.62
N ALA A 12 15.24 40.24 6.84
CA ALA A 12 15.36 38.91 6.26
C ALA A 12 14.24 38.03 6.84
N ALA A 13 13.26 37.68 6.01
CA ALA A 13 12.31 36.64 6.32
C ALA A 13 13.06 35.30 6.33
N ILE A 14 13.39 34.83 7.53
CA ILE A 14 13.80 33.45 7.75
C ILE A 14 12.54 32.62 7.50
N ALA A 15 12.44 32.04 6.31
CA ALA A 15 11.52 30.95 6.06
C ALA A 15 11.96 29.81 6.97
N ILE A 16 11.28 29.67 8.11
CA ILE A 16 11.33 28.48 8.93
C ILE A 16 10.66 27.41 8.07
N SER A 17 11.45 26.70 7.28
CA SER A 17 11.07 25.39 6.79
C SER A 17 10.86 24.55 8.03
N GLY A 18 9.61 24.46 8.49
CA GLY A 18 9.24 23.44 9.45
C GLY A 18 9.59 22.11 8.78
N CYS A 19 10.66 21.47 9.23
CA CYS A 19 10.62 20.02 9.25
C CYS A 19 9.30 19.69 9.94
N ALA A 20 8.45 18.92 9.29
CA ALA A 20 7.46 18.16 10.04
C ALA A 20 8.31 17.34 11.02
N ILE A 21 8.44 17.82 12.25
CA ILE A 21 8.88 16.99 13.35
C ILE A 21 7.69 16.07 13.51
N GLU A 22 7.77 14.88 12.91
CA GLU A 22 6.91 13.78 13.30
C GLU A 22 7.09 13.66 14.80
N SER A 23 6.07 14.10 15.52
CA SER A 23 6.06 13.96 16.97
C SER A 23 5.88 12.48 17.21
N GLU A 24 6.96 11.80 17.58
CA GLU A 24 6.88 10.42 18.05
C GLU A 24 5.74 10.32 19.08
N LYS A 25 4.88 9.31 18.91
CA LYS A 25 3.83 9.03 19.88
C LYS A 25 4.49 8.75 21.23
N SER A 26 4.02 9.42 22.28
CA SER A 26 4.57 9.23 23.62
C SER A 26 4.46 7.77 24.08
N ASP A 27 5.44 7.28 24.84
CA ASP A 27 5.43 5.93 25.44
C ASP A 27 4.12 5.61 26.17
N PHE A 28 3.49 6.61 26.80
CA PHE A 28 2.21 6.42 27.45
C PHE A 28 1.12 5.96 26.48
N ILE A 29 1.02 6.58 25.30
CA ILE A 29 0.03 6.25 24.27
C ILE A 29 0.31 4.86 23.69
N CYS A 30 1.58 4.51 23.52
CA CYS A 30 1.95 3.19 23.00
C CYS A 30 1.61 2.09 24.01
N LEU A 31 2.02 2.25 25.27
CA LEU A 31 1.94 1.22 26.30
C LEU A 31 0.59 1.16 27.03
N ASN A 32 -0.38 2.02 26.69
CA ASN A 32 -1.68 2.05 27.35
C ASN A 32 -2.83 2.21 26.34
N ALA A 33 -3.78 1.29 26.38
CA ALA A 33 -4.99 1.31 25.57
C ALA A 33 -6.16 1.90 26.36
N ASP A 34 -6.83 2.92 25.80
CA ASP A 34 -8.12 3.43 26.28
C ASP A 34 -9.26 2.64 25.63
N VAL A 35 -9.70 1.57 26.30
CA VAL A 35 -10.63 0.59 25.71
C VAL A 35 -12.06 1.17 25.69
N PRO A 36 -12.73 1.24 24.53
CA PRO A 36 -14.08 1.79 24.44
C PRO A 36 -15.06 1.06 25.35
N GLY A 37 -15.70 1.81 26.25
CA GLY A 37 -16.70 1.28 27.19
C GLY A 37 -16.13 0.79 28.53
N GLU A 38 -14.81 0.87 28.73
CA GLU A 38 -14.17 0.61 30.02
C GLU A 38 -13.77 1.91 30.72
N THR A 39 -13.61 1.86 32.04
CA THR A 39 -13.05 2.98 32.81
C THR A 39 -11.58 2.75 33.09
N GLY A 40 -10.71 3.63 32.61
CA GLY A 40 -9.26 3.55 32.80
C GLY A 40 -8.54 2.95 31.59
N PHE A 41 -7.25 2.64 31.77
CA PHE A 41 -6.40 2.12 30.69
C PHE A 41 -6.02 0.66 30.94
N ARG A 42 -5.86 -0.10 29.85
CA ARG A 42 -5.22 -1.43 29.88
C ARG A 42 -3.77 -1.30 29.44
N THR A 43 -2.84 -1.92 30.17
CA THR A 43 -1.44 -1.97 29.75
C THR A 43 -1.30 -2.83 28.49
N VAL A 44 -0.62 -2.27 27.50
CA VAL A 44 -0.26 -2.92 26.25
C VAL A 44 1.15 -3.50 26.39
N GLY A 45 1.34 -4.73 25.92
CA GLY A 45 2.63 -5.42 25.96
C GLY A 45 2.79 -6.45 24.85
N LEU A 46 3.97 -7.06 24.80
CA LEU A 46 4.34 -8.08 23.84
C LEU A 46 3.96 -9.49 24.32
N PHE A 47 3.35 -10.28 23.45
CA PHE A 47 2.96 -11.67 23.68
C PHE A 47 3.43 -12.54 22.52
N GLU A 48 4.13 -13.64 22.84
CA GLU A 48 4.68 -14.55 21.83
C GLU A 48 4.00 -15.93 21.93
N SER A 49 3.53 -16.46 20.80
CA SER A 49 2.94 -17.79 20.73
C SER A 49 3.08 -18.39 19.33
N ARG A 50 3.69 -19.58 19.26
CA ARG A 50 3.73 -20.44 18.05
C ARG A 50 4.03 -19.71 16.72
N GLY A 51 5.09 -18.89 16.69
CA GLY A 51 5.49 -18.17 15.47
C GLY A 51 4.67 -16.91 15.18
N THR A 52 3.85 -16.48 16.13
CA THR A 52 3.16 -15.19 16.10
C THR A 52 3.63 -14.34 17.29
N THR A 53 4.02 -13.12 16.99
CA THR A 53 4.24 -12.06 17.97
C THR A 53 3.02 -11.14 17.95
N THR A 54 2.47 -10.82 19.11
CA THR A 54 1.28 -9.98 19.25
C THR A 54 1.56 -8.84 20.22
N VAL A 55 1.28 -7.61 19.80
CA VAL A 55 1.21 -6.44 20.68
C VAL A 55 -0.25 -6.20 21.01
N GLY A 56 -0.56 -6.11 22.30
CA GLY A 56 -1.94 -5.99 22.74
C GLY A 56 -2.08 -5.97 24.25
N TYR A 57 -3.31 -6.13 24.74
CA TYR A 57 -3.61 -6.21 26.17
C TYR A 57 -4.42 -7.47 26.50
N LEU A 58 -4.40 -7.89 27.77
CA LEU A 58 -5.24 -8.98 28.25
C LEU A 58 -6.64 -8.46 28.60
N ASN A 59 -7.66 -9.07 28.01
CA ASN A 59 -9.04 -8.84 28.45
C ASN A 59 -9.34 -9.61 29.76
N ASP A 60 -10.54 -9.42 30.31
CA ASP A 60 -10.95 -10.05 31.57
C ASP A 60 -11.00 -11.59 31.52
N ALA A 61 -11.08 -12.16 30.32
CA ALA A 61 -11.01 -13.60 30.07
C ALA A 61 -9.57 -14.10 29.82
N LEU A 62 -8.55 -13.26 30.06
CA LEU A 62 -7.13 -13.54 29.85
C LEU A 62 -6.77 -13.89 28.40
N ASN A 63 -7.56 -13.41 27.44
CA ASN A 63 -7.22 -13.50 26.03
C ASN A 63 -6.49 -12.23 25.61
N VAL A 64 -5.46 -12.39 24.78
CA VAL A 64 -4.72 -11.27 24.20
C VAL A 64 -5.57 -10.64 23.10
N VAL A 65 -5.88 -9.35 23.25
CA VAL A 65 -6.57 -8.52 22.26
C VAL A 65 -5.52 -7.68 21.55
N ARG A 66 -5.34 -7.89 20.24
CA ARG A 66 -4.41 -7.13 19.40
C ARG A 66 -4.74 -5.65 19.44
N HIS A 67 -3.77 -4.83 19.81
CA HIS A 67 -3.91 -3.38 19.86
C HIS A 67 -2.52 -2.76 19.87
N SER A 68 -2.26 -1.83 18.96
CA SER A 68 -1.10 -0.94 19.05
C SER A 68 -1.40 0.39 18.37
N GLU A 69 -1.05 1.48 19.02
CA GLU A 69 -1.09 2.82 18.44
C GLU A 69 0.21 3.15 17.70
N CYS A 70 1.32 2.45 17.98
CA CYS A 70 2.66 2.92 17.62
C CYS A 70 3.46 1.91 16.79
N SER A 71 2.89 0.76 16.45
CA SER A 71 3.56 -0.30 15.70
C SER A 71 2.52 -1.23 15.09
N ALA A 72 2.96 -2.19 14.28
CA ALA A 72 2.14 -3.36 13.98
C ALA A 72 1.74 -4.09 15.29
N ALA A 73 0.50 -4.57 15.33
CA ALA A 73 -0.07 -5.26 16.48
C ALA A 73 0.05 -6.79 16.37
N SER A 74 0.42 -7.30 15.20
CA SER A 74 0.64 -8.72 14.96
C SER A 74 1.78 -8.90 13.97
N VAL A 75 2.70 -9.81 14.27
CA VAL A 75 3.70 -10.32 13.34
C VAL A 75 3.54 -11.82 13.23
N THR A 76 3.40 -12.32 12.00
CA THR A 76 3.30 -13.76 11.73
C THR A 76 4.48 -14.17 10.87
N THR A 77 5.21 -15.20 11.30
CA THR A 77 6.36 -15.73 10.57
C THR A 77 6.02 -17.09 9.98
N GLU A 78 6.02 -17.19 8.65
CA GLU A 78 5.75 -18.42 7.91
C GLU A 78 6.91 -18.75 6.96
N GLY A 79 7.77 -19.67 7.35
CA GLY A 79 8.98 -19.98 6.58
C GLY A 79 9.92 -18.78 6.52
N SER A 80 10.12 -18.22 5.33
CA SER A 80 10.90 -16.99 5.11
C SER A 80 10.06 -15.73 5.01
N LYS A 81 8.74 -15.84 5.18
CA LYS A 81 7.82 -14.71 5.10
C LYS A 81 7.53 -14.15 6.47
N GLU A 82 7.40 -12.84 6.55
CA GLU A 82 7.06 -12.17 7.79
C GLU A 82 6.04 -11.07 7.52
N THR A 83 4.88 -11.19 8.15
CA THR A 83 3.74 -10.28 7.94
C THR A 83 3.48 -9.44 9.18
N PHE A 84 3.63 -8.13 9.04
CA PHE A 84 3.27 -7.11 10.00
C PHE A 84 1.85 -6.63 9.70
N ALA A 85 0.98 -6.59 10.70
CA ALA A 85 -0.42 -6.17 10.53
C ALA A 85 -0.91 -5.29 11.68
N TRP A 86 -1.71 -4.29 11.34
CA TRP A 86 -2.17 -3.25 12.27
C TRP A 86 -3.59 -3.52 12.76
N PHE A 87 -3.77 -3.38 14.08
CA PHE A 87 -5.04 -3.63 14.75
C PHE A 87 -5.27 -2.65 15.89
N THR A 88 -6.54 -2.29 16.09
CA THR A 88 -7.00 -1.50 17.23
C THR A 88 -8.22 -2.18 17.84
N PHE A 89 -8.09 -2.56 19.12
CA PHE A 89 -9.13 -3.28 19.88
C PHE A 89 -9.59 -4.57 19.19
N GLY A 90 -8.65 -5.32 18.62
CA GLY A 90 -8.90 -6.57 17.91
C GLY A 90 -9.42 -6.41 16.47
N ASN A 91 -9.74 -5.18 16.04
CA ASN A 91 -10.20 -4.91 14.68
C ASN A 91 -9.02 -4.52 13.78
N ALA A 92 -9.01 -5.04 12.56
CA ALA A 92 -8.07 -4.61 11.54
C ALA A 92 -8.25 -3.12 11.27
N ILE A 93 -7.14 -2.39 11.22
CA ILE A 93 -7.11 -0.97 10.84
C ILE A 93 -6.07 -0.76 9.76
N GLU A 94 -6.09 0.45 9.18
CA GLU A 94 -4.95 0.98 8.44
C GLU A 94 -4.09 1.85 9.36
N ASN A 95 -2.78 1.76 9.21
CA ASN A 95 -1.83 2.66 9.87
C ASN A 95 -1.90 4.08 9.27
N GLU A 96 -1.03 4.98 9.71
CA GLU A 96 -0.99 6.37 9.23
C GLU A 96 -0.63 6.50 7.73
N ASP A 97 0.08 5.51 7.18
CA ASP A 97 0.37 5.40 5.74
C ASP A 97 -0.76 4.76 4.93
N GLY A 98 -1.89 4.44 5.57
CA GLY A 98 -3.05 3.83 4.94
C GLY A 98 -2.88 2.34 4.67
N LEU A 99 -2.03 1.63 5.41
CA LEU A 99 -1.74 0.21 5.21
C LEU A 99 -2.36 -0.66 6.29
N HIS A 100 -2.97 -1.77 5.89
CA HIS A 100 -3.43 -2.79 6.83
C HIS A 100 -2.33 -3.79 7.19
N SER A 101 -1.54 -4.23 6.20
CA SER A 101 -0.46 -5.19 6.43
C SER A 101 0.68 -5.04 5.42
N GLN A 102 1.86 -5.48 5.86
CA GLN A 102 3.09 -5.54 5.09
C GLN A 102 3.72 -6.93 5.26
N GLU A 103 3.85 -7.69 4.18
CA GLU A 103 4.53 -8.99 4.14
C GLU A 103 5.88 -8.86 3.44
N PHE A 104 6.95 -9.09 4.20
CA PHE A 104 8.30 -9.23 3.67
C PHE A 104 8.53 -10.68 3.25
N TYR A 105 9.06 -10.87 2.05
CA TYR A 105 9.32 -12.20 1.51
C TYR A 105 10.53 -12.19 0.56
N VAL A 106 10.97 -13.38 0.15
CA VAL A 106 12.00 -13.57 -0.88
C VAL A 106 11.32 -14.00 -2.16
N ASN A 107 11.45 -13.19 -3.22
CA ASN A 107 10.81 -13.44 -4.50
C ASN A 107 11.54 -14.52 -5.33
N SER A 108 11.01 -14.81 -6.52
CA SER A 108 11.57 -15.80 -7.44
C SER A 108 12.98 -15.47 -7.93
N SER A 109 13.40 -14.20 -7.82
CA SER A 109 14.75 -13.72 -8.13
C SER A 109 15.70 -13.80 -6.94
N GLN A 110 15.31 -14.44 -5.83
CA GLN A 110 16.06 -14.53 -4.58
C GLN A 110 16.38 -13.16 -3.96
N SER A 111 15.55 -12.16 -4.24
CA SER A 111 15.68 -10.81 -3.67
C SER A 111 14.53 -10.55 -2.70
N GLU A 112 14.77 -9.70 -1.71
CA GLU A 112 13.71 -9.26 -0.82
C GLU A 112 12.66 -8.44 -1.57
N ALA A 113 11.42 -8.70 -1.22
CA ALA A 113 10.24 -8.10 -1.79
C ALA A 113 9.21 -7.85 -0.68
N LEU A 114 8.25 -7.01 -1.01
CA LEU A 114 7.27 -6.51 -0.07
C LEU A 114 5.90 -6.46 -0.72
N LEU A 115 5.00 -7.28 -0.16
CA LEU A 115 3.58 -7.29 -0.48
C LEU A 115 2.85 -6.45 0.57
N VAL A 116 2.06 -5.48 0.13
CA VAL A 116 1.31 -4.58 1.00
C VAL A 116 -0.17 -4.71 0.71
N THR A 117 -0.96 -4.74 1.78
CA THR A 117 -2.42 -4.81 1.70
C THR A 117 -3.04 -3.63 2.44
N ARG A 118 -4.08 -3.03 1.85
CA ARG A 118 -4.95 -2.02 2.46
C ARG A 118 -6.32 -2.60 2.74
N LEU A 119 -7.13 -1.92 3.54
CA LEU A 119 -8.52 -2.35 3.74
C LEU A 119 -9.32 -2.13 2.46
N GLU A 120 -10.06 -3.17 2.08
CA GLU A 120 -10.87 -3.23 0.86
C GLU A 120 -11.94 -2.14 0.83
N ARG A 121 -11.81 -1.20 -0.12
CA ARG A 121 -12.74 -0.07 -0.32
C ARG A 121 -12.79 0.29 -1.79
N GLU A 122 -13.93 0.82 -2.24
CA GLU A 122 -14.13 1.25 -3.62
C GLU A 122 -13.10 2.33 -4.00
N GLY A 123 -12.46 2.18 -5.16
CA GLY A 123 -11.49 3.14 -5.69
C GLY A 123 -10.14 3.16 -4.96
N ILE A 124 -9.93 2.25 -4.00
CA ILE A 124 -8.67 2.14 -3.27
C ILE A 124 -7.84 1.01 -3.85
N ARG A 125 -6.56 1.31 -4.11
CA ARG A 125 -5.55 0.29 -4.41
C ARG A 125 -5.32 -0.58 -3.18
N ALA A 126 -5.88 -1.79 -3.20
CA ALA A 126 -5.85 -2.68 -2.06
C ALA A 126 -4.53 -3.46 -1.97
N ILE A 127 -3.87 -3.74 -3.10
CA ILE A 127 -2.66 -4.57 -3.14
C ILE A 127 -1.54 -3.83 -3.86
N GLU A 128 -0.34 -3.88 -3.29
CA GLU A 128 0.91 -3.49 -3.94
C GLU A 128 1.95 -4.59 -3.73
N ASP A 129 2.72 -4.92 -4.76
CA ASP A 129 3.79 -5.90 -4.65
C ASP A 129 5.01 -5.51 -5.48
N GLY A 130 6.16 -6.03 -5.11
CA GLY A 130 7.42 -5.87 -5.81
C GLY A 130 8.64 -5.78 -4.90
N PRO A 131 9.81 -5.46 -5.46
CA PRO A 131 11.02 -5.20 -4.69
C PRO A 131 10.83 -4.14 -3.60
N LEU A 132 11.70 -4.12 -2.58
CA LEU A 132 11.61 -3.14 -1.49
C LEU A 132 11.66 -1.68 -1.99
N ASN A 133 12.45 -1.41 -3.04
CA ASN A 133 12.65 -0.05 -3.53
C ASN A 133 11.63 0.45 -4.58
N ARG A 134 10.70 -0.40 -5.04
CA ARG A 134 9.70 -0.03 -6.05
C ARG A 134 8.46 -0.93 -6.01
N VAL A 135 7.31 -0.36 -6.37
CA VAL A 135 6.12 -1.15 -6.68
C VAL A 135 6.24 -1.66 -8.12
N SER A 136 6.12 -2.96 -8.33
CA SER A 136 6.07 -3.58 -9.67
C SER A 136 4.70 -4.15 -10.02
N TYR A 137 3.81 -4.28 -9.04
CA TYR A 137 2.42 -4.71 -9.22
C TYR A 137 1.48 -3.92 -8.32
N ALA A 138 0.29 -3.61 -8.82
CA ALA A 138 -0.78 -2.97 -8.07
C ALA A 138 -2.15 -3.51 -8.48
N GLU A 139 -3.07 -3.61 -7.52
CA GLU A 139 -4.45 -4.03 -7.75
C GLU A 139 -5.47 -3.10 -7.10
N TRP A 140 -6.52 -2.80 -7.84
CA TRP A 140 -7.76 -2.16 -7.41
C TRP A 140 -8.89 -3.20 -7.56
N PRO A 141 -9.13 -4.01 -6.51
CA PRO A 141 -10.08 -5.13 -6.59
C PRO A 141 -11.55 -4.70 -6.49
N PHE A 142 -11.80 -3.45 -6.08
CA PHE A 142 -13.16 -2.94 -5.86
C PHE A 142 -13.35 -1.67 -6.67
N GLU A 143 -13.59 -1.83 -7.96
CA GLU A 143 -14.07 -0.74 -8.81
C GLU A 143 -15.57 -0.88 -9.09
N GLN A 144 -16.18 0.23 -9.52
CA GLN A 144 -17.59 0.23 -9.90
C GLN A 144 -17.90 -0.87 -10.91
N ASN A 145 -19.09 -1.47 -10.79
CA ASN A 145 -19.55 -2.56 -11.65
C ASN A 145 -18.73 -3.86 -11.53
N GLY A 146 -18.00 -4.06 -10.43
CA GLY A 146 -17.29 -5.31 -10.16
C GLY A 146 -16.06 -5.51 -11.04
N ILE A 147 -15.44 -4.40 -11.47
CA ILE A 147 -14.19 -4.43 -12.23
C ILE A 147 -13.05 -4.66 -11.24
N VAL A 148 -12.10 -5.51 -11.62
CA VAL A 148 -10.79 -5.59 -10.96
C VAL A 148 -9.76 -5.02 -11.91
N VAL A 149 -9.00 -4.02 -11.47
CA VAL A 149 -7.90 -3.44 -12.26
C VAL A 149 -6.57 -3.88 -11.67
N GLN A 150 -5.67 -4.33 -12.54
CA GLN A 150 -4.31 -4.72 -12.20
C GLN A 150 -3.34 -3.95 -13.09
N VAL A 151 -2.23 -3.47 -12.55
CA VAL A 151 -1.15 -2.87 -13.34
C VAL A 151 0.17 -3.49 -12.91
N GLU A 152 0.97 -3.91 -13.89
CA GLU A 152 2.27 -4.53 -13.65
C GLU A 152 3.37 -3.94 -14.55
N ASP A 153 4.56 -3.79 -13.98
CA ASP A 153 5.79 -3.38 -14.67
C ASP A 153 6.96 -4.22 -14.19
N GLN A 154 7.43 -5.12 -15.06
CA GLN A 154 8.54 -6.03 -14.76
C GLN A 154 8.36 -6.80 -13.44
N HIS A 155 7.12 -7.17 -13.13
CA HIS A 155 6.79 -8.00 -11.97
C HIS A 155 7.15 -9.46 -12.24
N ASP A 156 7.67 -10.19 -11.25
CA ASP A 156 8.01 -11.61 -11.35
C ASP A 156 8.78 -12.02 -12.62
N LEU A 157 9.90 -11.33 -12.90
CA LEU A 157 10.79 -11.59 -14.05
C LEU A 157 10.17 -11.28 -15.42
N ASN A 158 8.96 -10.75 -15.47
CA ASN A 158 8.40 -10.24 -16.71
C ASN A 158 9.22 -9.05 -17.22
N THR A 159 9.19 -8.83 -18.53
CA THR A 159 9.95 -7.74 -19.19
C THR A 159 9.04 -6.68 -19.80
N TYR A 160 7.76 -6.67 -19.43
CA TYR A 160 6.74 -5.84 -20.05
C TYR A 160 6.03 -4.96 -19.04
N PHE A 161 5.37 -3.93 -19.58
CA PHE A 161 4.44 -3.06 -18.88
C PHE A 161 3.01 -3.35 -19.36
N GLU A 162 2.10 -3.67 -18.45
CA GLU A 162 0.72 -4.06 -18.77
C GLU A 162 -0.28 -3.51 -17.75
N GLY A 163 -1.35 -2.89 -18.24
CA GLY A 163 -2.58 -2.68 -17.48
C GLY A 163 -3.60 -3.75 -17.85
N ARG A 164 -4.36 -4.24 -16.88
CA ARG A 164 -5.40 -5.25 -17.05
C ARG A 164 -6.67 -4.84 -16.34
N ALA A 165 -7.80 -5.06 -17.00
CA ALA A 165 -9.12 -4.98 -16.38
C ALA A 165 -9.81 -6.34 -16.50
N LEU A 166 -10.38 -6.84 -15.40
CA LEU A 166 -11.19 -8.06 -15.36
C LEU A 166 -12.63 -7.67 -15.06
N VAL A 167 -13.57 -8.18 -15.85
CA VAL A 167 -15.01 -7.97 -15.73
C VAL A 167 -15.71 -9.31 -15.93
N GLY A 168 -16.10 -9.94 -14.82
CA GLY A 168 -16.53 -11.35 -14.83
C GLY A 168 -15.44 -12.24 -15.44
N ASP A 169 -15.79 -13.01 -16.47
CA ASP A 169 -14.88 -13.96 -17.13
C ASP A 169 -14.10 -13.33 -18.30
N THR A 170 -14.37 -12.06 -18.62
CA THR A 170 -13.67 -11.35 -19.70
C THR A 170 -12.63 -10.42 -19.13
N ARG A 171 -11.50 -10.29 -19.82
CA ARG A 171 -10.45 -9.33 -19.49
C ARG A 171 -9.97 -8.54 -20.69
N LYS A 172 -9.54 -7.33 -20.42
CA LYS A 172 -8.82 -6.44 -21.33
C LYS A 172 -7.39 -6.30 -20.86
N LEU A 173 -6.44 -6.45 -21.76
CA LEU A 173 -5.02 -6.18 -21.56
C LEU A 173 -4.63 -4.97 -22.38
N LYS A 174 -3.96 -3.99 -21.77
CA LYS A 174 -3.35 -2.84 -22.44
C LYS A 174 -1.85 -2.91 -22.22
N ARG A 175 -1.12 -3.39 -23.23
CA ARG A 175 0.33 -3.61 -23.17
C ARG A 175 1.04 -2.64 -24.11
N PHE A 176 2.17 -2.09 -23.66
CA PHE A 176 3.03 -1.29 -24.53
C PHE A 176 3.92 -2.21 -25.38
N ASP A 177 3.90 -2.02 -26.71
CA ASP A 177 4.80 -2.71 -27.63
C ASP A 177 5.97 -1.79 -27.97
N ASP A 178 7.15 -2.11 -27.44
CA ASP A 178 8.37 -1.36 -27.67
C ASP A 178 8.82 -1.34 -29.13
N ASN A 179 8.50 -2.38 -29.92
CA ASN A 179 8.91 -2.45 -31.34
C ASN A 179 8.09 -1.49 -32.20
N LEU A 180 6.81 -1.31 -31.86
CA LEU A 180 5.88 -0.45 -32.57
C LEU A 180 5.73 0.93 -31.91
N ALA A 181 6.32 1.12 -30.73
CA ALA A 181 6.20 2.31 -29.89
C ALA A 181 4.73 2.75 -29.66
N GLN A 182 3.84 1.78 -29.46
CA GLN A 182 2.41 2.02 -29.27
C GLN A 182 1.80 1.00 -28.30
N TYR A 183 0.66 1.33 -27.70
CA TYR A 183 -0.11 0.37 -26.91
C TYR A 183 -0.95 -0.55 -27.81
N THR A 184 -1.15 -1.78 -27.37
CA THR A 184 -2.06 -2.74 -27.99
C THR A 184 -3.08 -3.19 -26.95
N CYS A 185 -4.35 -3.12 -27.31
CA CYS A 185 -5.46 -3.53 -26.47
C CYS A 185 -5.96 -4.92 -26.90
N THR A 186 -5.90 -5.91 -26.02
CA THR A 186 -6.30 -7.30 -26.30
C THR A 186 -7.45 -7.69 -25.39
N TYR A 187 -8.51 -8.26 -25.97
CA TYR A 187 -9.70 -8.71 -25.26
C TYR A 187 -9.74 -10.22 -25.27
N ILE A 188 -9.93 -10.82 -24.10
CA ILE A 188 -9.77 -12.26 -23.88
C ILE A 188 -10.90 -12.74 -22.97
N ASP A 189 -11.51 -13.88 -23.30
CA ASP A 189 -12.42 -14.62 -22.43
C ASP A 189 -11.90 -16.05 -22.21
N GLU A 190 -12.76 -16.92 -21.65
CA GLU A 190 -12.45 -18.34 -21.45
C GLU A 190 -12.19 -19.11 -22.77
N SER A 191 -12.73 -18.64 -23.90
CA SER A 191 -12.58 -19.27 -25.22
C SER A 191 -11.30 -18.83 -25.94
N GLY A 192 -10.68 -17.73 -25.50
CA GLY A 192 -9.41 -17.23 -26.01
C GLY A 192 -9.46 -15.75 -26.38
N VAL A 193 -8.68 -15.37 -27.39
CA VAL A 193 -8.62 -13.97 -27.84
C VAL A 193 -9.85 -13.63 -28.66
N LEU A 194 -10.63 -12.66 -28.19
CA LEU A 194 -11.82 -12.13 -28.86
C LEU A 194 -11.45 -11.08 -29.91
N ALA A 195 -10.56 -10.15 -29.55
CA ALA A 195 -10.13 -9.06 -30.42
C ALA A 195 -8.76 -8.50 -30.01
N ILE A 196 -8.07 -7.92 -31.00
CA ILE A 196 -6.82 -7.17 -30.83
C ILE A 196 -7.01 -5.81 -31.53
N ASP A 197 -6.82 -4.73 -30.80
CA ASP A 197 -6.87 -3.34 -31.28
C ASP A 197 -5.48 -2.71 -31.17
N ASN A 198 -4.75 -2.73 -32.28
CA ASN A 198 -3.41 -2.14 -32.36
C ASN A 198 -3.51 -0.61 -32.25
N GLY A 199 -2.73 -0.02 -31.35
CA GLY A 199 -2.80 1.40 -31.04
C GLY A 199 -3.96 1.78 -30.10
N CYS A 200 -4.79 0.82 -29.66
CA CYS A 200 -5.98 1.07 -28.83
C CYS A 200 -6.91 2.16 -29.42
N VAL A 201 -7.04 2.22 -30.75
CA VAL A 201 -7.77 3.30 -31.44
C VAL A 201 -9.28 3.19 -31.25
N ASN A 202 -9.81 1.97 -31.15
CA ASN A 202 -11.22 1.65 -31.01
C ASN A 202 -11.57 1.19 -29.57
N GLU A 203 -10.72 1.50 -28.60
CA GLU A 203 -10.77 0.99 -27.23
C GLU A 203 -12.17 1.11 -26.62
N ASN A 204 -12.78 2.29 -26.65
CA ASN A 204 -14.13 2.49 -26.08
C ASN A 204 -15.21 1.62 -26.73
N ALA A 205 -15.14 1.41 -28.05
CA ALA A 205 -16.12 0.59 -28.75
C ALA A 205 -15.96 -0.89 -28.41
N PHE A 206 -14.72 -1.37 -28.32
CA PHE A 206 -14.40 -2.75 -27.96
C PHE A 206 -14.64 -3.03 -26.48
N ASP A 207 -14.40 -2.07 -25.60
CA ASP A 207 -14.77 -2.13 -24.20
C ASP A 207 -16.27 -2.40 -24.05
N VAL A 208 -17.13 -1.59 -24.67
CA VAL A 208 -18.58 -1.81 -24.62
C VAL A 208 -18.99 -3.13 -25.26
N GLN A 209 -18.35 -3.51 -26.37
CA GLN A 209 -18.68 -4.74 -27.09
C GLN A 209 -18.31 -6.02 -26.32
N PHE A 210 -17.13 -6.06 -25.69
CA PHE A 210 -16.57 -7.28 -25.09
C PHE A 210 -16.64 -7.29 -23.57
N LEU A 211 -16.56 -6.14 -22.91
CA LEU A 211 -16.66 -6.02 -21.44
C LEU A 211 -18.06 -5.56 -20.99
N GLY A 212 -18.88 -5.02 -21.90
CA GLY A 212 -20.20 -4.47 -21.58
C GLY A 212 -20.19 -3.07 -20.95
N LEU A 213 -19.00 -2.49 -20.75
CA LEU A 213 -18.78 -1.18 -20.13
C LEU A 213 -17.44 -0.60 -20.59
N THR A 214 -17.27 0.72 -20.48
CA THR A 214 -16.00 1.39 -20.79
C THR A 214 -15.02 1.28 -19.61
N VAL A 215 -13.78 0.87 -19.87
CA VAL A 215 -12.72 0.83 -18.85
C VAL A 215 -11.53 1.68 -19.27
N ASN A 216 -11.34 2.80 -18.58
CA ASN A 216 -10.19 3.66 -18.79
C ASN A 216 -8.96 3.15 -18.02
N LEU A 217 -8.14 2.30 -18.66
CA LEU A 217 -6.90 1.81 -18.05
C LEU A 217 -5.80 2.88 -17.97
N ASP A 218 -5.88 3.98 -18.72
CA ASP A 218 -4.82 4.98 -18.76
C ASP A 218 -4.66 5.70 -17.41
N SER A 219 -5.76 5.97 -16.69
CA SER A 219 -5.68 6.60 -15.37
C SER A 219 -4.91 5.74 -14.37
N TYR A 220 -5.19 4.44 -14.31
CA TYR A 220 -4.51 3.49 -13.43
C TYR A 220 -3.05 3.30 -13.82
N VAL A 221 -2.76 3.23 -15.12
CA VAL A 221 -1.39 3.17 -15.65
C VAL A 221 -0.59 4.41 -15.29
N THR A 222 -1.19 5.61 -15.40
CA THR A 222 -0.55 6.86 -15.01
C THR A 222 -0.32 6.94 -13.50
N GLU A 223 -1.31 6.57 -12.69
CA GLU A 223 -1.17 6.51 -11.24
C GLU A 223 -0.05 5.55 -10.84
N PHE A 224 -0.05 4.34 -11.40
CA PHE A 224 0.96 3.30 -11.15
C PHE A 224 2.39 3.79 -11.37
N LYS A 225 2.65 4.47 -12.50
CA LYS A 225 3.99 5.03 -12.81
C LYS A 225 4.45 6.08 -11.78
N GLY A 226 3.50 6.77 -11.16
CA GLY A 226 3.74 7.73 -10.10
C GLY A 226 3.97 7.11 -8.72
N LEU A 227 3.66 5.82 -8.52
CA LEU A 227 3.70 5.20 -7.21
C LEU A 227 5.11 5.12 -6.64
N ARG A 228 5.21 5.48 -5.37
CA ARG A 228 6.40 5.31 -4.54
C ARG A 228 5.93 4.71 -3.22
N ARG A 229 6.76 3.85 -2.63
CA ARG A 229 6.50 3.38 -1.27
C ARG A 229 6.69 4.57 -0.33
N SER A 230 5.65 4.92 0.39
CA SER A 230 5.61 6.05 1.33
C SER A 230 5.67 5.62 2.79
N TYR A 231 5.91 4.32 3.00
CA TYR A 231 5.83 3.61 4.27
C TYR A 231 7.14 2.85 4.49
N GLU A 232 7.35 2.34 5.70
CA GLU A 232 8.58 1.63 6.04
C GLU A 232 8.83 0.41 5.12
N THR A 233 10.08 0.26 4.69
CA THR A 233 10.54 -0.83 3.81
C THR A 233 11.74 -1.59 4.36
N ASP A 234 12.27 -1.14 5.50
CA ASP A 234 13.22 -1.85 6.33
C ASP A 234 12.47 -2.63 7.41
N LYS A 235 12.56 -3.95 7.29
CA LYS A 235 11.95 -4.89 8.23
C LYS A 235 12.53 -4.75 9.65
N GLU A 236 13.80 -4.36 9.79
CA GLU A 236 14.43 -4.21 11.11
C GLU A 236 13.84 -3.02 11.88
N GLU A 237 13.52 -1.91 11.19
CA GLU A 237 12.88 -0.75 11.82
C GLU A 237 11.50 -1.09 12.39
N LEU A 238 10.69 -1.89 11.67
CA LEU A 238 9.40 -2.38 12.17
C LEU A 238 9.54 -3.28 13.41
N TRP A 239 10.62 -4.06 13.50
CA TRP A 239 10.90 -4.85 14.69
C TRP A 239 11.33 -3.99 15.88
N ASP A 240 12.13 -2.94 15.62
CA ASP A 240 12.55 -1.99 16.65
C ASP A 240 11.35 -1.25 17.24
N GLU A 241 10.36 -0.89 16.41
CA GLU A 241 9.08 -0.37 16.88
C GLU A 241 8.37 -1.33 17.84
N ILE A 242 8.33 -2.63 17.51
CA ILE A 242 7.69 -3.66 18.33
C ILE A 242 8.49 -3.97 19.61
N ALA A 243 9.81 -3.83 19.57
CA ALA A 243 10.68 -4.14 20.70
C ALA A 243 10.39 -3.27 21.94
N ARG A 244 9.78 -2.09 21.77
CA ARG A 244 9.40 -1.19 22.88
C ARG A 244 8.34 -1.76 23.83
N PHE A 245 7.63 -2.81 23.42
CA PHE A 245 6.54 -3.43 24.18
C PHE A 245 7.00 -4.60 25.08
N ARG A 246 8.31 -4.85 25.14
CA ARG A 246 8.93 -5.91 25.97
C ARG A 246 8.98 -5.58 27.45
#